data_AF-A0AAE6QAL1-F1
#
_entry.id   AF-A0AAE6QAL1-F1
#
_cell.length_a   1.000
_cell.length_b   1.000
_cell.length_c   1.000
_cell.angle_alpha   90.00
_cell.angle_beta   90.00
_cell.angle_gamma   90.00
#
_symmetry.space_group_name_H-M   'P 1'
#
loop_
_entity.id
_entity.type
_entity.pdbx_description
1 polymer ?
#
loop_
_entity_poly.entity_id
_entity_poly.type
_entity_poly.pdbx_seq_one_letter_code
_entity_poly.pdbx_strand_id
1 'polypeptide(L)'
;MNKKTSGIVLCILAIAFAVTLTSYLKFQQKFNNLASLNGIIFLLVILGSLTCVALMHLIEHYTKGFPFKRFSRNEALNINTQNQSAILIHMPPKALPSIDCNSNILNLFTNYKIYNRQHTLNITYNAGLLNYKRRRYNNVQGVSLLTNEPSIEQVKQSPNASGILITLKSNTLHTQTEGKEILKYKTVLYQDRTLFLYISYIHSYNPEDYFEIHNDISLHNLLTSHIISSEHPNARVYDIVALKLLQAHSTHDIATSMASESETCPTTTINPEDHWLNTQNGQIALTFFSKFPYQKILNADDLAITLTKEQDRRLKHILEYIQNNNISPSHQINKKHIKGIIELIQDTHLRMSYDTNHYSCLWKNRMSTEGRLILEILEENIHKDKVFQCICAIASINKHNTHQTDSRTNTIISHMLLKVDSQINCIHILMNNVDKNTGLIYRDKLEVDNIHVLNMLHILFNKEDQCSIPELIKRAREHVSHFCAQYMRSYITRTISMDLDVDNITLLSPQEQEKSAEPSTNITTNRDNNQQRHLLTQQSA
;
A
#
# COMPACT_ATOMS: atom_id res chain seq x y z
N MET A 1 12.33 -23.74 -27.85
CA MET A 1 13.76 -23.46 -28.14
C MET A 1 14.11 -22.06 -27.64
N ASN A 2 15.38 -21.75 -27.37
CA ASN A 2 15.80 -20.36 -27.12
C ASN A 2 16.13 -19.67 -28.47
N LYS A 3 16.25 -18.34 -28.48
CA LYS A 3 16.49 -17.54 -29.71
C LYS A 3 17.66 -18.07 -30.55
N LYS A 4 18.78 -18.39 -29.90
CA LYS A 4 19.99 -18.91 -30.57
C LYS A 4 19.75 -20.26 -31.24
N THR A 5 19.14 -21.20 -30.53
CA THR A 5 18.78 -22.51 -31.11
C THR A 5 17.79 -22.38 -32.27
N SER A 6 16.83 -21.45 -32.19
CA SER A 6 15.89 -21.19 -33.29
C SER A 6 16.59 -20.66 -34.54
N GLY A 7 17.58 -19.76 -34.38
CA GLY A 7 18.39 -19.27 -35.49
C GLY A 7 19.23 -20.38 -36.14
N ILE A 8 19.88 -21.23 -35.33
CA ILE A 8 20.70 -22.34 -35.84
C ILE A 8 19.84 -23.33 -36.63
N VAL A 9 18.66 -23.70 -36.11
CA VAL A 9 17.74 -24.62 -36.81
C VAL A 9 17.27 -24.02 -38.14
N LEU A 10 16.96 -22.72 -38.19
CA LEU A 10 16.60 -22.05 -39.44
C LEU A 10 17.75 -22.10 -40.46
N CYS A 11 18.99 -21.85 -40.04
CA CYS A 11 20.15 -21.95 -40.92
C CYS A 11 20.33 -23.37 -41.49
N ILE A 12 20.21 -24.40 -40.64
CA ILE A 12 20.31 -25.80 -41.06
C ILE A 12 19.22 -26.15 -42.08
N LEU A 13 17.97 -25.75 -41.80
CA LEU A 13 16.83 -25.99 -42.70
C LEU A 13 17.00 -25.25 -44.03
N ALA A 14 17.47 -24.01 -44.02
CA ALA A 14 17.72 -23.22 -45.23
C ALA A 14 18.81 -23.86 -46.11
N ILE A 15 19.90 -24.35 -45.50
CA ILE A 15 20.95 -25.07 -46.22
C ILE A 15 20.41 -26.38 -46.81
N ALA A 16 19.68 -27.17 -46.02
CA ALA A 16 19.08 -28.42 -46.50
C ALA A 16 18.10 -28.18 -47.65
N PHE A 17 17.29 -27.12 -47.57
CA PHE A 17 16.38 -26.71 -48.64
C PHE A 17 17.16 -26.32 -49.91
N ALA A 18 18.21 -25.50 -49.80
CA ALA A 18 19.03 -25.09 -50.94
C ALA A 18 19.75 -26.28 -51.61
N VAL A 19 20.26 -27.23 -50.83
CA VAL A 19 20.88 -28.47 -51.33
C VAL A 19 19.86 -29.35 -52.06
N THR A 20 18.65 -29.47 -51.50
CA THR A 20 17.57 -30.25 -52.13
C THR A 20 17.11 -29.59 -53.43
N LEU A 21 16.98 -28.26 -53.45
CA LEU A 21 16.59 -27.49 -54.62
C LEU A 21 17.62 -27.58 -55.74
N THR A 22 18.91 -27.43 -55.43
CA THR A 22 19.98 -27.59 -56.41
C THR A 22 20.08 -29.03 -56.93
N SER A 23 19.83 -30.02 -56.08
CA SER A 23 19.72 -31.42 -56.50
C SER A 23 18.55 -31.62 -57.46
N TYR A 24 17.36 -31.11 -57.11
CA TYR A 24 16.17 -31.15 -57.97
C TYR A 24 16.46 -30.56 -59.36
N LEU A 25 17.04 -29.36 -59.43
CA LEU A 25 17.39 -28.71 -60.71
C LEU A 25 18.37 -29.54 -61.54
N LYS A 26 19.39 -30.15 -60.91
CA LYS A 26 20.35 -31.02 -61.60
C LYS A 26 19.71 -32.33 -62.08
N PHE A 27 18.82 -32.93 -61.29
CA PHE A 27 18.10 -34.15 -61.68
C PHE A 27 17.10 -33.89 -62.79
N GLN A 28 16.38 -32.78 -62.76
CA GLN A 28 15.45 -32.37 -63.81
C GLN A 28 16.16 -32.19 -65.15
N GLN A 29 17.39 -31.65 -65.16
CA GLN A 29 18.20 -31.53 -66.39
C GLN A 29 18.65 -32.88 -66.96
N LYS A 30 18.77 -33.93 -66.15
CA LYS A 30 19.29 -35.24 -66.56
C LYS A 30 18.20 -36.29 -66.82
N PHE A 31 17.06 -36.19 -66.14
CA PHE A 31 15.98 -37.17 -66.19
C PHE A 31 14.65 -36.46 -66.43
N ASN A 32 14.06 -36.66 -67.61
CA ASN A 32 12.77 -36.07 -68.01
C ASN A 32 11.54 -36.82 -67.45
N ASN A 33 11.73 -37.77 -66.54
CA ASN A 33 10.63 -38.60 -66.02
C ASN A 33 10.07 -38.02 -64.72
N LEU A 34 8.82 -37.55 -64.77
CA LEU A 34 8.11 -36.94 -63.62
C LEU A 34 8.01 -37.89 -62.41
N ALA A 35 7.84 -39.19 -62.66
CA ALA A 35 7.65 -40.19 -61.59
C ALA A 35 8.88 -40.30 -60.66
N SER A 36 10.10 -40.14 -61.20
CA SER A 36 11.34 -40.14 -60.42
C SER A 36 11.57 -38.84 -59.64
N LEU A 37 10.94 -37.74 -60.02
CA LEU A 37 11.11 -36.42 -59.39
C LEU A 37 10.10 -36.15 -58.26
N ASN A 38 8.96 -36.87 -58.24
CA ASN A 38 7.91 -36.69 -57.23
C ASN A 38 8.40 -36.81 -55.79
N GLY A 39 9.34 -37.73 -55.50
CA GLY A 39 9.93 -37.86 -54.16
C GLY A 39 10.74 -36.64 -53.72
N ILE A 40 11.48 -36.03 -54.65
CA ILE A 40 12.28 -34.82 -54.39
C ILE A 40 11.36 -33.60 -54.21
N ILE A 41 10.29 -33.51 -55.01
CA ILE A 41 9.27 -32.46 -54.89
C ILE A 41 8.58 -32.55 -53.51
N PHE A 42 8.21 -33.76 -53.08
CA PHE A 42 7.62 -33.96 -51.74
C PHE A 42 8.57 -33.53 -50.62
N LEU A 43 9.86 -33.88 -50.72
CA LEU A 43 10.88 -33.45 -49.77
C LEU A 43 11.04 -31.92 -49.74
N LEU A 44 11.01 -31.27 -50.91
CA LEU A 44 11.06 -29.81 -51.03
C LEU A 44 9.87 -29.14 -50.33
N VAL A 45 8.66 -29.68 -50.50
CA VAL A 45 7.46 -29.15 -49.83
C VAL A 45 7.58 -29.27 -48.31
N ILE A 46 8.03 -30.42 -47.80
CA ILE A 46 8.25 -30.62 -46.36
C ILE A 46 9.31 -29.64 -45.84
N LEU A 47 10.49 -29.59 -46.45
CA LEU A 47 11.57 -28.70 -46.02
C LEU A 47 11.18 -27.23 -46.11
N GLY A 48 10.46 -26.85 -47.16
CA GLY A 48 9.92 -25.49 -47.33
C GLY A 48 8.96 -25.13 -46.19
N SER A 49 8.00 -26.01 -45.91
CA SER A 49 7.04 -25.80 -44.80
C SER A 49 7.73 -25.70 -43.44
N LEU A 50 8.70 -26.57 -43.15
CA LEU A 50 9.49 -26.53 -41.92
C LEU A 50 10.32 -25.24 -41.81
N THR A 51 10.90 -24.78 -42.92
CA THR A 51 11.67 -23.53 -42.95
C THR A 51 10.76 -22.32 -42.69
N CYS A 52 9.56 -22.29 -43.29
CA CYS A 52 8.56 -21.26 -43.02
C CYS A 52 8.12 -21.25 -41.55
N VAL A 53 7.84 -22.42 -40.96
CA VAL A 53 7.47 -22.53 -39.53
C VAL A 53 8.62 -22.07 -38.63
N ALA A 54 9.87 -22.47 -38.93
CA ALA A 54 11.05 -22.05 -38.18
C ALA A 54 11.28 -20.53 -38.29
N LEU A 55 11.05 -19.94 -39.47
CA LEU A 55 11.15 -18.51 -39.70
C LEU A 55 10.07 -17.75 -38.92
N MET A 56 8.81 -18.20 -38.97
CA MET A 56 7.71 -17.61 -38.20
C MET A 56 7.98 -17.69 -36.70
N HIS A 57 8.48 -18.84 -36.22
CA HIS A 57 8.86 -19.03 -34.83
C HIS A 57 10.00 -18.09 -34.40
N LEU A 58 10.97 -17.83 -35.28
CA LEU A 58 12.06 -16.89 -35.04
C LEU A 58 11.56 -15.45 -35.01
N ILE A 59 10.77 -15.04 -36.01
CA ILE A 59 10.16 -13.70 -36.08
C ILE A 59 9.40 -13.42 -34.78
N GLU A 60 8.56 -14.35 -34.35
CA GLU A 60 7.80 -14.22 -33.11
C GLU A 60 8.69 -14.05 -31.87
N HIS A 61 9.82 -14.74 -31.82
CA HIS A 61 10.82 -14.59 -30.75
C HIS A 61 11.47 -13.20 -30.70
N TYR A 62 11.58 -12.51 -31.84
CA TYR A 62 12.20 -11.18 -31.95
C TYR A 62 11.19 -10.04 -31.83
N THR A 63 9.98 -10.20 -32.36
CA THR A 63 8.99 -9.12 -32.45
C THR A 63 8.10 -9.00 -31.21
N LYS A 64 7.75 -10.12 -30.56
CA LYS A 64 6.83 -10.11 -29.42
C LYS A 64 7.55 -9.93 -28.08
N GLY A 65 7.07 -8.96 -27.30
CA GLY A 65 7.53 -8.64 -25.94
C GLY A 65 8.72 -7.68 -25.87
N PHE A 66 9.15 -7.38 -24.65
CA PHE A 66 10.32 -6.54 -24.38
C PHE A 66 11.61 -7.34 -24.33
N PRO A 67 12.67 -6.89 -25.04
CA PRO A 67 13.98 -7.46 -24.87
C PRO A 67 14.51 -7.13 -23.48
N PHE A 68 15.11 -8.14 -22.84
CA PHE A 68 15.73 -8.00 -21.53
C PHE A 68 17.23 -7.81 -21.71
N LYS A 69 17.75 -6.61 -21.41
CA LYS A 69 19.19 -6.32 -21.57
C LYS A 69 19.90 -6.48 -20.22
N ARG A 70 21.18 -6.85 -20.28
CA ARG A 70 22.08 -6.78 -19.13
C ARG A 70 23.00 -5.59 -19.37
N PHE A 71 22.88 -4.58 -18.52
CA PHE A 71 23.80 -3.45 -18.49
C PHE A 71 24.61 -3.52 -17.20
N SER A 72 25.80 -2.90 -17.22
CA SER A 72 26.51 -2.67 -15.97
C SER A 72 25.65 -1.78 -15.08
N ARG A 73 25.87 -1.84 -13.76
CA ARG A 73 25.08 -1.05 -12.80
C ARG A 73 25.13 0.44 -13.10
N ASN A 74 26.31 0.96 -13.44
CA ASN A 74 26.52 2.36 -13.76
C ASN A 74 25.82 2.77 -15.06
N GLU A 75 25.84 1.91 -16.08
CA GLU A 75 25.08 2.13 -17.32
C GLU A 75 23.57 2.09 -17.08
N ALA A 76 23.09 1.10 -16.32
CA ALA A 76 21.67 0.93 -16.04
C ALA A 76 21.07 2.10 -15.26
N LEU A 77 21.84 2.67 -14.32
CA LEU A 77 21.43 3.77 -13.45
C LEU A 77 21.77 5.16 -14.02
N ASN A 78 22.29 5.25 -15.25
CA ASN A 78 22.49 6.52 -15.94
C ASN A 78 21.17 7.02 -16.55
N ILE A 79 20.22 7.36 -15.68
CA ILE A 79 18.88 7.81 -16.06
C ILE A 79 18.85 9.32 -15.97
N ASN A 80 18.54 10.01 -17.07
CA ASN A 80 18.34 11.46 -17.04
C ASN A 80 16.96 11.77 -16.41
N THR A 81 16.92 12.09 -15.13
CA THR A 81 15.66 12.32 -14.39
C THR A 81 14.84 13.49 -14.89
N GLN A 82 15.43 14.41 -15.67
CA GLN A 82 14.68 15.50 -16.29
C GLN A 82 13.72 14.99 -17.36
N ASN A 83 14.09 13.92 -18.07
CA ASN A 83 13.33 13.41 -19.22
C ASN A 83 12.80 11.99 -19.02
N GLN A 84 13.37 11.25 -18.08
CA GLN A 84 13.08 9.84 -17.84
C GLN A 84 12.80 9.59 -16.36
N SER A 85 12.21 8.45 -16.06
CA SER A 85 12.08 7.93 -14.71
C SER A 85 12.21 6.41 -14.77
N ALA A 86 12.45 5.76 -13.65
CA ALA A 86 12.53 4.31 -13.62
C ALA A 86 11.84 3.70 -12.42
N ILE A 87 11.57 2.40 -12.53
CA ILE A 87 10.98 1.58 -11.47
C ILE A 87 11.91 0.40 -11.24
N LEU A 88 12.42 0.27 -10.02
CA LEU A 88 13.31 -0.82 -9.62
C LEU A 88 12.55 -1.82 -8.77
N ILE A 89 12.36 -3.04 -9.27
CA ILE A 89 11.80 -4.16 -8.52
C ILE A 89 12.96 -4.91 -7.85
N HIS A 90 13.11 -4.71 -6.54
CA HIS A 90 14.22 -5.27 -5.76
C HIS A 90 14.10 -6.77 -5.61
N MET A 91 15.16 -7.48 -5.99
CA MET A 91 15.29 -8.92 -5.83
C MET A 91 16.63 -9.25 -5.18
N PRO A 92 16.71 -10.31 -4.38
CA PRO A 92 17.98 -10.74 -3.81
C PRO A 92 18.92 -11.21 -4.94
N PRO A 93 20.23 -10.93 -4.85
CA PRO A 93 21.21 -11.35 -5.86
C PRO A 93 21.13 -12.83 -6.22
N LYS A 94 20.86 -13.69 -5.23
CA LYS A 94 20.71 -15.14 -5.40
C LYS A 94 19.56 -15.55 -6.33
N ALA A 95 18.53 -14.70 -6.47
CA ALA A 95 17.39 -14.96 -7.35
C ALA A 95 17.61 -14.49 -8.80
N LEU A 96 18.54 -13.56 -9.06
CA LEU A 96 18.77 -13.00 -10.39
C LEU A 96 19.18 -14.04 -11.46
N PRO A 97 20.03 -15.05 -11.17
CA PRO A 97 20.40 -16.05 -12.17
C PRO A 97 19.22 -16.86 -12.69
N SER A 98 18.14 -16.94 -11.90
CA SER A 98 16.91 -17.64 -12.29
C SER A 98 16.03 -16.82 -13.25
N ILE A 99 16.38 -15.57 -13.58
CA ILE A 99 15.65 -14.75 -14.55
C ILE A 99 16.16 -15.06 -15.96
N ASP A 100 15.27 -15.53 -16.83
CA ASP A 100 15.60 -15.84 -18.22
C ASP A 100 15.81 -14.56 -19.04
N CYS A 101 17.07 -14.17 -19.20
CA CYS A 101 17.46 -13.00 -19.99
C CYS A 101 17.48 -13.28 -21.51
N ASN A 102 17.37 -14.54 -21.93
CA ASN A 102 17.44 -14.90 -23.34
C ASN A 102 16.07 -14.81 -24.04
N SER A 103 15.00 -14.69 -23.26
CA SER A 103 13.62 -14.62 -23.73
C SER A 103 13.06 -13.21 -23.52
N ASN A 104 12.21 -12.75 -24.43
CA ASN A 104 11.53 -11.46 -24.25
C ASN A 104 10.47 -11.57 -23.14
N ILE A 105 10.26 -10.49 -22.39
CA ILE A 105 9.17 -10.40 -21.41
C ILE A 105 7.89 -10.02 -22.15
N LEU A 106 6.87 -10.85 -22.01
CA LEU A 106 5.53 -10.58 -22.52
C LEU A 106 4.72 -9.80 -21.49
N ASN A 107 4.70 -10.29 -20.24
CA ASN A 107 3.96 -9.66 -19.16
C ASN A 107 4.79 -9.72 -17.87
N LEU A 108 4.67 -8.68 -17.05
CA LEU A 108 5.26 -8.60 -15.72
C LEU A 108 4.22 -8.07 -14.75
N PHE A 109 4.09 -8.71 -13.58
CA PHE A 109 3.11 -8.29 -12.57
C PHE A 109 3.69 -8.36 -11.17
N THR A 110 3.59 -7.26 -10.42
CA THR A 110 3.90 -7.25 -8.98
C THR A 110 2.62 -7.38 -8.14
N ASN A 111 2.70 -8.14 -7.06
CA ASN A 111 1.66 -8.23 -6.04
C ASN A 111 2.25 -7.99 -4.66
N TYR A 112 1.45 -7.44 -3.75
CA TYR A 112 1.82 -7.29 -2.35
C TYR A 112 0.82 -8.03 -1.46
N LYS A 113 1.31 -8.97 -0.67
CA LYS A 113 0.50 -9.67 0.34
C LYS A 113 0.67 -8.98 1.69
N ILE A 114 -0.39 -8.33 2.15
CA ILE A 114 -0.42 -7.57 3.42
C ILE A 114 0.03 -8.43 4.61
N TYR A 115 -0.48 -9.66 4.74
CA TYR A 115 -0.25 -10.53 5.91
C TYR A 115 1.23 -10.89 6.13
N ASN A 116 1.95 -11.18 5.06
CA ASN A 116 3.36 -11.59 5.14
C ASN A 116 4.31 -10.44 4.78
N ARG A 117 3.78 -9.25 4.47
CA ARG A 117 4.50 -8.14 3.83
C ARG A 117 5.37 -8.60 2.64
N GLN A 118 4.90 -9.62 1.91
CA GLN A 118 5.66 -10.26 0.84
C GLN A 118 5.26 -9.68 -0.50
N HIS A 119 6.25 -9.19 -1.25
CA HIS A 119 6.08 -8.89 -2.65
C HIS A 119 6.29 -10.16 -3.48
N THR A 120 5.45 -10.35 -4.49
CA THR A 120 5.64 -11.42 -5.48
C THR A 120 5.70 -10.83 -6.87
N LEU A 121 6.55 -11.41 -7.71
CA LEU A 121 6.73 -11.02 -9.10
C LEU A 121 6.39 -12.20 -10.01
N ASN A 122 5.46 -11.99 -10.93
CA ASN A 122 5.13 -12.97 -11.96
C ASN A 122 5.65 -12.43 -13.30
N ILE A 123 6.44 -13.23 -14.00
CA ILE A 123 6.96 -12.90 -15.34
C ILE A 123 6.51 -13.97 -16.32
N THR A 124 5.92 -13.53 -17.43
CA THR A 124 5.64 -14.38 -18.60
C THR A 124 6.65 -14.07 -19.68
N TYR A 125 7.39 -15.08 -20.11
CA TYR A 125 8.39 -14.97 -21.17
C TYR A 125 7.87 -15.54 -22.49
N ASN A 126 8.28 -14.91 -23.57
CA ASN A 126 8.08 -15.39 -24.93
C ASN A 126 8.99 -16.61 -25.19
N ALA A 127 8.39 -17.77 -25.45
CA ALA A 127 9.12 -18.98 -25.87
C ALA A 127 8.79 -19.40 -27.32
N GLY A 128 8.40 -18.44 -28.16
CA GLY A 128 8.11 -18.63 -29.58
C GLY A 128 6.66 -19.01 -29.84
N LEU A 129 6.44 -19.74 -30.93
CA LEU A 129 5.13 -19.90 -31.58
C LEU A 129 4.12 -20.76 -30.83
N LEU A 130 4.57 -21.60 -29.89
CA LEU A 130 3.75 -22.66 -29.32
C LEU A 130 3.67 -22.66 -27.79
N ASN A 131 4.51 -21.90 -27.08
CA ASN A 131 4.54 -21.94 -25.63
C ASN A 131 4.95 -20.62 -24.99
N TYR A 132 4.39 -20.36 -23.81
CA TYR A 132 4.81 -19.28 -22.91
C TYR A 132 5.40 -19.89 -21.64
N LYS A 133 6.52 -19.32 -21.16
CA LYS A 133 7.07 -19.71 -19.86
C LYS A 133 6.59 -18.72 -18.81
N ARG A 134 5.93 -19.21 -17.76
CA ARG A 134 5.55 -18.39 -16.60
C ARG A 134 6.45 -18.74 -15.42
N ARG A 135 7.05 -17.73 -14.78
CA ARG A 135 7.78 -17.88 -13.53
C ARG A 135 7.24 -16.95 -12.47
N ARG A 136 7.20 -17.45 -11.24
CA ARG A 136 6.78 -16.71 -10.05
C ARG A 136 7.94 -16.63 -9.08
N TYR A 137 8.26 -15.42 -8.63
CA TYR A 137 9.28 -15.14 -7.63
C TYR A 137 8.58 -14.63 -6.37
N ASN A 138 8.79 -15.31 -5.24
CA ASN A 138 8.16 -14.96 -3.96
C ASN A 138 9.08 -14.15 -3.03
N ASN A 139 10.35 -13.98 -3.39
CA ASN A 139 11.37 -13.34 -2.55
C ASN A 139 11.67 -11.92 -3.01
N VAL A 140 10.67 -11.18 -3.49
CA VAL A 140 10.85 -9.79 -3.93
C VAL A 140 10.92 -8.92 -2.67
N GLN A 141 11.97 -8.11 -2.55
CA GLN A 141 12.23 -7.30 -1.36
C GLN A 141 11.37 -6.02 -1.33
N GLY A 142 10.95 -5.54 -2.50
CA GLY A 142 10.13 -4.34 -2.64
C GLY A 142 10.23 -3.78 -4.05
N VAL A 143 9.71 -2.58 -4.27
CA VAL A 143 9.96 -1.78 -5.48
C VAL A 143 10.31 -0.35 -5.05
N SER A 144 11.14 0.32 -5.84
CA SER A 144 11.45 1.73 -5.65
C SER A 144 11.12 2.49 -6.93
N LEU A 145 10.57 3.69 -6.78
CA LEU A 145 10.43 4.63 -7.88
C LEU A 145 11.68 5.50 -7.90
N LEU A 146 12.35 5.54 -9.05
CA LEU A 146 13.54 6.33 -9.30
C LEU A 146 13.13 7.51 -10.16
N THR A 147 12.68 8.58 -9.49
CA THR A 147 12.10 9.77 -10.14
C THR A 147 12.98 11.01 -9.99
N ASN A 148 14.01 10.95 -9.16
CA ASN A 148 14.92 12.06 -8.90
C ASN A 148 16.34 11.56 -8.60
N GLU A 149 17.34 12.43 -8.73
CA GLU A 149 18.75 12.09 -8.48
C GLU A 149 19.00 11.48 -7.09
N PRO A 150 18.43 12.01 -5.98
CA PRO A 150 18.62 11.40 -4.66
C PRO A 150 18.18 9.93 -4.58
N SER A 151 17.04 9.57 -5.20
CA SER A 151 16.56 8.19 -5.23
C SER A 151 17.50 7.26 -6.02
N ILE A 152 18.10 7.76 -7.10
CA ILE A 152 19.08 7.02 -7.90
C ILE A 152 20.38 6.84 -7.12
N GLU A 153 20.88 7.90 -6.49
CA GLU A 153 22.09 7.86 -5.67
C GLU A 153 21.94 6.92 -4.48
N GLN A 154 20.79 6.91 -3.81
CA GLN A 154 20.51 5.96 -2.73
C GLN A 154 20.60 4.51 -3.23
N VAL A 155 20.08 4.23 -4.43
CA VAL A 155 20.26 2.91 -5.04
C VAL A 155 21.73 2.68 -5.35
N LYS A 156 22.45 3.59 -6.01
CA LYS A 156 23.88 3.43 -6.36
C LYS A 156 24.75 3.14 -5.14
N GLN A 157 24.51 3.79 -4.01
CA GLN A 157 25.26 3.61 -2.76
C GLN A 157 25.00 2.26 -2.06
N SER A 158 23.90 1.57 -2.38
CA SER A 158 23.57 0.28 -1.76
C SER A 158 24.24 -0.90 -2.47
N PRO A 159 25.34 -1.48 -1.96
CA PRO A 159 26.13 -2.48 -2.71
C PRO A 159 25.29 -3.72 -3.11
N ASN A 160 24.28 -4.05 -2.30
CA ASN A 160 23.39 -5.19 -2.51
C ASN A 160 22.14 -4.87 -3.35
N ALA A 161 21.94 -3.62 -3.78
CA ALA A 161 20.79 -3.27 -4.62
C ALA A 161 20.85 -4.02 -5.94
N SER A 162 19.82 -4.81 -6.20
CA SER A 162 19.75 -5.66 -7.38
C SER A 162 18.31 -6.00 -7.71
N GLY A 163 18.00 -6.31 -8.96
CA GLY A 163 16.62 -6.52 -9.36
C GLY A 163 16.34 -6.26 -10.83
N ILE A 164 15.07 -5.97 -11.13
CA ILE A 164 14.61 -5.60 -12.48
C ILE A 164 14.38 -4.10 -12.51
N LEU A 165 15.11 -3.40 -13.36
CA LEU A 165 14.96 -1.98 -13.62
C LEU A 165 14.12 -1.79 -14.89
N ILE A 166 13.02 -1.06 -14.77
CA ILE A 166 12.16 -0.67 -15.89
C ILE A 166 12.36 0.83 -16.09
N THR A 167 12.99 1.22 -17.19
CA THR A 167 13.22 2.62 -17.54
C THR A 167 12.09 3.11 -18.43
N LEU A 168 11.53 4.27 -18.12
CA LEU A 168 10.41 4.89 -18.81
C LEU A 168 10.91 5.96 -19.78
N LYS A 169 10.17 6.16 -20.87
CA LYS A 169 10.52 7.18 -21.89
C LYS A 169 10.31 8.61 -21.42
N SER A 170 9.42 8.83 -20.46
CA SER A 170 9.06 10.15 -19.95
C SER A 170 9.28 10.27 -18.44
N ASN A 171 9.36 11.51 -17.96
CA ASN A 171 9.37 11.86 -16.54
C ASN A 171 7.95 11.99 -15.95
N THR A 172 6.91 11.52 -16.63
CA THR A 172 5.51 11.63 -16.17
C THR A 172 5.32 11.02 -14.77
N LEU A 173 6.10 9.99 -14.45
CA LEU A 173 6.09 9.40 -13.11
C LEU A 173 6.53 10.40 -12.04
N HIS A 174 7.58 11.19 -12.30
CA HIS A 174 8.04 12.22 -11.37
C HIS A 174 6.97 13.28 -11.14
N THR A 175 6.43 13.89 -12.20
CA THR A 175 5.41 14.96 -12.09
C THR A 175 4.15 14.50 -11.35
N GLN A 176 3.77 13.23 -11.51
CA GLN A 176 2.61 12.67 -10.82
C GLN A 176 2.89 12.24 -9.37
N THR A 177 4.14 12.09 -8.97
CA THR A 177 4.52 11.60 -7.62
C THR A 177 5.26 12.63 -6.77
N GLU A 178 5.64 13.76 -7.34
CA GLU A 178 6.33 14.85 -6.64
C GLU A 178 5.52 15.33 -5.43
N GLY A 179 6.20 15.45 -4.29
CA GLY A 179 5.59 15.85 -3.01
C GLY A 179 4.62 14.84 -2.39
N LYS A 180 4.44 13.65 -3.01
CA LYS A 180 3.49 12.63 -2.52
C LYS A 180 4.22 11.54 -1.76
N GLU A 181 3.72 11.23 -0.58
CA GLU A 181 4.23 10.14 0.26
C GLU A 181 3.54 8.83 -0.15
N ILE A 182 4.27 7.97 -0.85
CA ILE A 182 3.72 6.77 -1.50
C ILE A 182 3.58 5.62 -0.50
N LEU A 183 2.39 5.01 -0.46
CA LEU A 183 2.06 3.87 0.40
C LEU A 183 2.25 2.53 -0.29
N LYS A 184 1.75 2.43 -1.53
CA LYS A 184 1.80 1.19 -2.31
C LYS A 184 1.87 1.53 -3.78
N TYR A 185 2.51 0.67 -4.54
CA TYR A 185 2.35 0.65 -5.98
C TYR A 185 2.10 -0.78 -6.44
N LYS A 186 1.43 -0.90 -7.58
CA LYS A 186 1.20 -2.15 -8.28
C LYS A 186 1.57 -1.91 -9.73
N THR A 187 2.46 -2.75 -10.23
CA THR A 187 3.07 -2.60 -11.54
C THR A 187 2.61 -3.74 -12.43
N VAL A 188 2.03 -3.41 -13.58
CA VAL A 188 1.56 -4.38 -14.58
C VAL A 188 2.10 -3.96 -15.94
N LEU A 189 2.98 -4.79 -16.50
CA LEU A 189 3.45 -4.65 -17.87
C LEU A 189 2.65 -5.57 -18.77
N TYR A 190 2.07 -5.01 -19.82
CA TYR A 190 1.30 -5.72 -20.82
C TYR A 190 2.14 -5.99 -22.10
N GLN A 191 1.65 -6.93 -22.92
CA GLN A 191 2.32 -7.38 -24.15
C GLN A 191 2.45 -6.29 -25.22
N ASP A 192 1.55 -5.31 -25.20
CA ASP A 192 1.44 -4.16 -26.12
C ASP A 192 2.47 -3.06 -25.84
N ARG A 193 3.34 -3.26 -24.85
CA ARG A 193 4.36 -2.33 -24.38
C ARG A 193 3.89 -1.22 -23.45
N THR A 194 2.67 -1.33 -22.94
CA THR A 194 2.15 -0.41 -21.95
C THR A 194 2.48 -0.89 -20.54
N LEU A 195 3.05 -0.02 -19.72
CA LEU A 195 3.20 -0.24 -18.28
C LEU A 195 2.09 0.49 -17.54
N PHE A 196 1.13 -0.28 -17.03
CA PHE A 196 0.14 0.24 -16.11
C PHE A 196 0.72 0.28 -14.69
N LEU A 197 0.77 1.48 -14.13
CA LEU A 197 1.19 1.71 -12.77
C LEU A 197 0.02 2.25 -11.95
N TYR A 198 -0.29 1.55 -10.87
CA TYR A 198 -1.22 2.00 -9.87
C TYR A 198 -0.45 2.44 -8.63
N ILE A 199 -0.60 3.69 -8.21
CA ILE A 199 0.07 4.28 -7.06
C ILE A 199 -0.99 4.68 -6.04
N SER A 200 -0.77 4.30 -4.79
CA SER A 200 -1.53 4.76 -3.63
C SER A 200 -0.61 5.64 -2.80
N TYR A 201 -1.07 6.83 -2.44
CA TYR A 201 -0.27 7.80 -1.71
C TYR A 201 -1.09 8.47 -0.61
N ILE A 202 -0.39 8.98 0.38
CA ILE A 202 -0.90 9.85 1.42
C ILE A 202 -1.14 11.22 0.80
N HIS A 203 -2.39 11.63 0.78
CA HIS A 203 -2.71 13.03 0.61
C HIS A 203 -2.97 13.59 2.01
N SER A 204 -1.96 14.29 2.52
CA SER A 204 -2.10 15.06 3.76
C SER A 204 -2.98 16.25 3.45
N TYR A 205 -3.96 16.49 4.30
CA TYR A 205 -4.85 17.62 4.13
C TYR A 205 -4.09 18.91 4.44
N ASN A 206 -3.89 19.76 3.44
CA ASN A 206 -3.45 21.12 3.67
C ASN A 206 -4.69 22.01 3.79
N PRO A 207 -4.88 22.75 4.89
CA PRO A 207 -6.02 23.66 5.06
C PRO A 207 -6.08 24.78 4.00
N GLU A 208 -4.97 25.02 3.29
CA GLU A 208 -4.85 26.01 2.22
C GLU A 208 -5.09 25.43 0.81
N ASP A 209 -5.32 24.12 0.67
CA ASP A 209 -5.65 23.51 -0.62
C ASP A 209 -7.04 23.99 -1.06
N TYR A 210 -7.06 24.81 -2.12
CA TYR A 210 -8.25 25.49 -2.60
C TYR A 210 -9.36 24.52 -3.05
N PHE A 211 -10.56 24.80 -2.53
CA PHE A 211 -11.76 23.98 -2.55
C PHE A 211 -12.55 24.00 -3.87
N GLU A 212 -11.95 24.33 -5.01
CA GLU A 212 -12.73 24.75 -6.19
C GLU A 212 -13.49 23.65 -6.95
N ILE A 213 -13.38 22.36 -6.59
CA ILE A 213 -14.11 21.30 -7.33
C ILE A 213 -14.74 20.31 -6.36
N HIS A 214 -15.86 20.71 -5.76
CA HIS A 214 -16.57 19.92 -4.76
C HIS A 214 -17.50 18.86 -5.36
N ASN A 215 -16.87 17.78 -5.82
CA ASN A 215 -17.40 16.41 -5.81
C ASN A 215 -16.29 15.42 -5.43
N ASP A 216 -15.44 15.82 -4.48
CA ASP A 216 -14.30 15.01 -4.10
C ASP A 216 -14.78 13.81 -3.28
N ILE A 217 -14.83 12.64 -3.92
CA ILE A 217 -15.16 11.32 -3.35
C ILE A 217 -14.57 11.14 -1.94
N SER A 218 -13.41 11.74 -1.67
CA SER A 218 -12.75 11.69 -0.37
C SER A 218 -13.49 12.39 0.78
N LEU A 219 -14.05 13.58 0.59
CA LEU A 219 -14.84 14.24 1.65
C LEU A 219 -16.16 13.50 1.89
N HIS A 220 -16.77 13.02 0.81
CA HIS A 220 -17.93 12.14 0.89
C HIS A 220 -17.62 10.88 1.71
N ASN A 221 -16.48 10.22 1.46
CA ASN A 221 -16.04 9.04 2.23
C ASN A 221 -15.79 9.37 3.72
N LEU A 222 -15.23 10.54 4.04
CA LEU A 222 -15.06 10.96 5.43
C LEU A 222 -16.41 11.13 6.13
N LEU A 223 -17.32 11.90 5.52
CA LEU A 223 -18.64 12.21 6.07
C LEU A 223 -19.51 10.95 6.23
N THR A 224 -19.40 9.99 5.31
CA THR A 224 -20.16 8.73 5.35
C THR A 224 -19.53 7.64 6.22
N SER A 225 -18.33 7.88 6.76
CA SER A 225 -17.68 6.93 7.67
C SER A 225 -18.52 6.74 8.94
N HIS A 226 -18.74 5.49 9.35
CA HIS A 226 -19.43 5.16 10.60
C HIS A 226 -18.65 5.65 11.81
N ILE A 227 -19.36 6.05 12.87
CA ILE A 227 -18.76 6.39 14.16
C ILE A 227 -18.80 5.21 15.13
N ILE A 228 -17.92 5.24 16.12
CA ILE A 228 -17.99 4.35 17.27
C ILE A 228 -18.89 5.02 18.31
N SER A 229 -20.14 4.58 18.40
CA SER A 229 -21.08 5.02 19.43
C SER A 229 -22.00 3.87 19.85
N SER A 230 -22.14 3.67 21.16
CA SER A 230 -23.11 2.72 21.73
C SER A 230 -24.54 3.26 21.67
N GLU A 231 -24.70 4.58 21.72
CA GLU A 231 -26.01 5.26 21.72
C GLU A 231 -26.58 5.39 20.30
N HIS A 232 -25.70 5.60 19.31
CA HIS A 232 -26.07 5.82 17.92
C HIS A 232 -25.27 4.91 16.97
N PRO A 233 -25.62 3.61 16.89
CA PRO A 233 -24.83 2.61 16.15
C PRO A 233 -24.80 2.85 14.63
N ASN A 234 -25.80 3.54 14.09
CA ASN A 234 -25.91 3.84 12.66
C ASN A 234 -25.36 5.22 12.29
N ALA A 235 -24.91 6.01 13.27
CA ALA A 235 -24.42 7.35 13.00
C ALA A 235 -23.12 7.34 12.23
N ARG A 236 -22.95 8.40 11.45
CA ARG A 236 -21.80 8.69 10.61
C ARG A 236 -21.14 9.98 11.07
N VAL A 237 -19.93 10.24 10.58
CA VAL A 237 -19.20 11.48 10.87
C VAL A 237 -20.07 12.70 10.55
N TYR A 238 -20.85 12.65 9.46
CA TYR A 238 -21.80 13.68 9.11
C TYR A 238 -22.75 14.05 10.25
N ASP A 239 -23.39 13.05 10.88
CA ASP A 239 -24.38 13.28 11.92
C ASP A 239 -23.78 14.03 13.11
N ILE A 240 -22.57 13.65 13.52
CA ILE A 240 -21.87 14.32 14.63
C ILE A 240 -21.41 15.72 14.26
N VAL A 241 -20.95 15.94 13.04
CA VAL A 241 -20.58 17.29 12.55
C VAL A 241 -21.82 18.19 12.53
N ALA A 242 -22.93 17.70 11.97
CA ALA A 242 -24.21 18.38 11.97
C ALA A 242 -24.66 18.72 13.40
N LEU A 243 -24.59 17.77 14.33
CA LEU A 243 -24.91 17.98 15.73
C LEU A 243 -24.07 19.10 16.36
N LYS A 244 -22.74 19.06 16.20
CA LYS A 244 -21.84 20.07 16.76
C LYS A 244 -22.13 21.47 16.21
N LEU A 245 -22.45 21.57 14.92
CA LEU A 245 -22.82 22.84 14.29
C LEU A 245 -24.17 23.38 14.80
N LEU A 246 -25.16 22.51 14.98
CA LEU A 246 -26.48 22.89 15.53
C LEU A 246 -26.42 23.22 17.03
N GLN A 247 -25.47 22.62 17.76
CA GLN A 247 -25.23 22.85 19.19
C GLN A 247 -24.49 24.15 19.51
N ALA A 248 -23.77 24.76 18.55
CA ALA A 248 -23.00 25.96 18.81
C ALA A 248 -23.92 27.09 19.35
N HIS A 249 -23.78 27.42 20.64
CA HIS A 249 -24.65 28.39 21.30
C HIS A 249 -24.33 29.81 20.80
N SER A 250 -25.35 30.66 20.73
CA SER A 250 -25.21 32.11 20.51
C SER A 250 -24.76 32.81 21.80
N THR A 251 -23.64 32.42 22.39
CA THR A 251 -23.21 32.95 23.70
C THR A 251 -22.55 34.33 23.64
N HIS A 252 -22.63 35.07 22.52
CA HIS A 252 -21.99 36.39 22.46
C HIS A 252 -22.76 37.57 21.83
N ASP A 253 -23.97 37.39 21.30
CA ASP A 253 -24.66 38.52 20.64
C ASP A 253 -25.97 38.98 21.29
N ILE A 254 -26.52 38.24 22.27
CA ILE A 254 -27.79 38.64 22.93
C ILE A 254 -27.54 39.68 24.04
N ALA A 255 -26.30 39.81 24.55
CA ALA A 255 -25.99 40.77 25.61
C ALA A 255 -25.69 42.20 25.10
N THR A 256 -25.41 42.38 23.81
CA THR A 256 -24.96 43.65 23.25
C THR A 256 -26.03 44.41 22.46
N SER A 257 -27.15 43.77 22.09
CA SER A 257 -28.28 44.43 21.40
C SER A 257 -29.40 44.93 22.33
N MET A 258 -29.33 44.63 23.63
CA MET A 258 -30.33 45.07 24.62
C MET A 258 -29.91 46.31 25.43
N ALA A 259 -28.73 46.90 25.18
CA ALA A 259 -28.20 48.03 25.96
C ALA A 259 -28.09 49.35 25.19
N SER A 260 -28.54 49.42 23.94
CA SER A 260 -28.54 50.66 23.17
C SER A 260 -29.69 50.65 22.18
N GLU A 261 -30.86 51.13 22.60
CA GLU A 261 -31.64 52.14 21.88
C GLU A 261 -32.94 52.42 22.64
N SER A 262 -32.97 53.62 23.20
CA SER A 262 -34.19 54.32 23.59
C SER A 262 -34.89 54.82 22.32
N GLU A 263 -36.22 54.82 22.36
CA GLU A 263 -37.18 55.58 21.55
C GLU A 263 -37.68 55.05 20.19
N THR A 264 -38.95 54.62 20.25
CA THR A 264 -40.04 54.76 19.25
C THR A 264 -40.10 53.85 18.00
N CYS A 265 -41.12 52.96 18.04
CA CYS A 265 -41.90 52.34 16.93
C CYS A 265 -41.29 51.22 16.06
N PRO A 266 -42.12 50.34 15.46
CA PRO A 266 -43.31 49.65 15.96
C PRO A 266 -43.03 48.14 16.18
N THR A 267 -43.95 47.46 16.85
CA THR A 267 -43.97 46.02 17.08
C THR A 267 -44.01 45.23 15.76
N THR A 268 -42.85 44.94 15.20
CA THR A 268 -42.65 43.74 14.37
C THR A 268 -42.20 42.65 15.32
N THR A 269 -43.01 41.61 15.49
CA THR A 269 -42.59 40.36 16.14
C THR A 269 -41.49 39.74 15.29
N ILE A 270 -40.24 40.17 15.52
CA ILE A 270 -39.05 39.63 14.87
C ILE A 270 -38.82 38.25 15.48
N ASN A 271 -38.85 37.21 14.64
CA ASN A 271 -38.68 35.83 15.06
C ASN A 271 -37.21 35.65 15.51
N PRO A 272 -36.92 35.19 16.74
CA PRO A 272 -35.54 35.06 17.25
C PRO A 272 -34.64 34.15 16.39
N GLU A 273 -35.23 33.36 15.50
CA GLU A 273 -34.58 32.47 14.53
C GLU A 273 -33.86 33.20 13.38
N ASP A 274 -34.41 34.33 12.90
CA ASP A 274 -33.75 35.16 11.88
C ASP A 274 -32.43 35.74 12.43
N HIS A 275 -32.34 35.91 13.75
CA HIS A 275 -31.14 36.41 14.39
C HIS A 275 -30.03 35.34 14.48
N TRP A 276 -30.37 34.05 14.62
CA TRP A 276 -29.36 32.98 14.75
C TRP A 276 -28.65 32.69 13.43
N LEU A 277 -29.37 32.63 12.31
CA LEU A 277 -28.76 32.44 10.98
C LEU A 277 -27.76 33.56 10.63
N ASN A 278 -28.00 34.77 11.14
CA ASN A 278 -27.13 35.93 10.94
C ASN A 278 -25.86 35.91 11.83
N THR A 279 -25.79 35.03 12.84
CA THR A 279 -24.57 34.84 13.64
C THR A 279 -23.50 34.09 12.86
N GLN A 280 -22.23 34.22 13.27
CA GLN A 280 -21.13 33.44 12.69
C GLN A 280 -21.41 31.92 12.71
N ASN A 281 -21.97 31.40 13.81
CA ASN A 281 -22.29 29.98 13.94
C ASN A 281 -23.41 29.54 13.00
N GLY A 282 -24.47 30.36 12.88
CA GLY A 282 -25.56 30.13 11.94
C GLY A 282 -25.08 30.14 10.49
N GLN A 283 -24.21 31.09 10.12
CA GLN A 283 -23.61 31.17 8.79
C GLN A 283 -22.71 29.97 8.48
N ILE A 284 -21.94 29.46 9.45
CA ILE A 284 -21.14 28.24 9.29
C ILE A 284 -22.04 27.03 9.09
N ALA A 285 -23.09 26.86 9.91
CA ALA A 285 -24.05 25.76 9.76
C ALA A 285 -24.76 25.82 8.40
N LEU A 286 -25.25 27.00 8.00
CA LEU A 286 -25.86 27.24 6.69
C LEU A 286 -24.89 26.87 5.55
N THR A 287 -23.62 27.28 5.65
CA THR A 287 -22.57 26.92 4.69
C THR A 287 -22.36 25.40 4.60
N PHE A 288 -22.38 24.70 5.74
CA PHE A 288 -22.24 23.25 5.77
C PHE A 288 -23.42 22.55 5.09
N PHE A 289 -24.66 22.85 5.48
CA PHE A 289 -25.85 22.16 4.95
C PHE A 289 -26.15 22.49 3.49
N SER A 290 -25.84 23.71 3.04
CA SER A 290 -25.93 24.08 1.61
C SER A 290 -24.91 23.33 0.75
N LYS A 291 -23.69 23.16 1.25
CA LYS A 291 -22.61 22.47 0.53
C LYS A 291 -22.69 20.94 0.61
N PHE A 292 -23.16 20.42 1.73
CA PHE A 292 -23.30 18.99 2.00
C PHE A 292 -24.74 18.64 2.41
N PRO A 293 -25.71 18.64 1.48
CA PRO A 293 -27.08 18.26 1.81
C PRO A 293 -27.14 16.80 2.31
N TYR A 294 -27.68 16.57 3.51
CA TYR A 294 -27.66 15.23 4.11
C TYR A 294 -28.45 14.21 3.27
N GLN A 295 -29.51 14.61 2.55
CA GLN A 295 -30.26 13.71 1.68
C GLN A 295 -29.37 13.16 0.55
N LYS A 296 -28.44 13.98 0.03
CA LYS A 296 -27.50 13.58 -1.02
C LYS A 296 -26.29 12.82 -0.48
N ILE A 297 -25.82 13.17 0.72
CA ILE A 297 -24.62 12.57 1.31
C ILE A 297 -24.94 11.23 1.98
N LEU A 298 -26.04 11.17 2.73
CA LEU A 298 -26.40 10.00 3.54
C LEU A 298 -27.38 9.06 2.85
N ASN A 299 -28.07 9.52 1.79
CA ASN A 299 -29.22 8.84 1.19
C ASN A 299 -30.29 8.50 2.25
N ALA A 300 -30.57 9.45 3.13
CA ALA A 300 -31.52 9.31 4.24
C ALA A 300 -32.38 10.57 4.36
N ASP A 301 -33.61 10.38 4.82
CA ASP A 301 -34.57 11.47 5.03
C ASP A 301 -34.37 12.21 6.36
N ASP A 302 -33.56 11.65 7.28
CA ASP A 302 -33.24 12.24 8.57
C ASP A 302 -31.83 11.83 9.05
N LEU A 303 -31.32 12.53 10.07
CA LEU A 303 -30.06 12.23 10.74
C LEU A 303 -30.20 10.99 11.65
N ALA A 304 -29.14 10.20 11.76
CA ALA A 304 -29.13 8.96 12.56
C ALA A 304 -28.94 9.21 14.09
N ILE A 305 -29.13 10.45 14.53
CA ILE A 305 -28.93 10.92 15.90
C ILE A 305 -30.19 11.61 16.40
N THR A 306 -30.40 11.57 17.72
CA THR A 306 -31.56 12.24 18.33
C THR A 306 -31.23 13.70 18.57
N LEU A 307 -31.95 14.60 17.90
CA LEU A 307 -31.84 16.05 18.11
C LEU A 307 -32.76 16.52 19.24
N THR A 308 -32.35 17.55 19.96
CA THR A 308 -33.26 18.28 20.86
C THR A 308 -34.27 19.09 20.05
N LYS A 309 -35.41 19.47 20.66
CA LYS A 309 -36.44 20.27 19.98
C LYS A 309 -35.89 21.56 19.34
N GLU A 310 -34.93 22.20 20.00
CA GLU A 310 -34.30 23.43 19.49
C GLU A 310 -33.37 23.15 18.30
N GLN A 311 -32.61 22.05 18.33
CA GLN A 311 -31.73 21.66 17.22
C GLN A 311 -32.53 21.25 15.97
N ASP A 312 -33.62 20.50 16.18
CA ASP A 312 -34.56 20.13 15.12
C ASP A 312 -35.19 21.37 14.47
N ARG A 313 -35.59 22.35 15.29
CA ARG A 313 -36.10 23.64 14.81
C ARG A 313 -35.08 24.39 13.95
N ARG A 314 -33.83 24.51 14.43
CA ARG A 314 -32.74 25.15 13.67
C ARG A 314 -32.45 24.44 12.36
N LEU A 315 -32.43 23.12 12.36
CA LEU A 315 -32.21 22.32 11.15
C LEU A 315 -33.33 22.59 10.13
N LYS A 316 -34.60 22.54 10.55
CA LYS A 316 -35.75 22.86 9.68
C LYS A 316 -35.63 24.27 9.10
N HIS A 317 -35.31 25.25 9.93
CA HIS A 317 -35.15 26.63 9.49
C HIS A 317 -34.01 26.80 8.47
N ILE A 318 -32.85 26.15 8.67
CA ILE A 318 -31.76 26.12 7.68
C ILE A 318 -32.24 25.52 6.35
N LEU A 319 -32.94 24.38 6.40
CA LEU A 319 -33.40 23.69 5.18
C LEU A 319 -34.44 24.52 4.42
N GLU A 320 -35.40 25.12 5.12
CA GLU A 320 -36.39 26.04 4.55
C GLU A 320 -35.70 27.26 3.93
N TYR A 321 -34.72 27.84 4.62
CA TYR A 321 -33.96 29.00 4.13
C TYR A 321 -33.19 28.68 2.84
N ILE A 322 -32.54 27.51 2.76
CA ILE A 322 -31.84 27.04 1.55
C ILE A 322 -32.82 26.84 0.38
N GLN A 323 -33.98 26.21 0.64
CA GLN A 323 -35.00 25.94 -0.37
C GLN A 323 -35.66 27.22 -0.89
N ASN A 324 -36.04 28.14 0.01
CA ASN A 324 -36.79 29.35 -0.34
C ASN A 324 -35.93 30.40 -1.05
N ASN A 325 -34.64 30.51 -0.71
CA ASN A 325 -33.76 31.52 -1.27
C ASN A 325 -32.96 31.06 -2.51
N ASN A 326 -33.20 29.84 -3.01
CA ASN A 326 -32.43 29.23 -4.11
C ASN A 326 -30.91 29.42 -3.91
N ILE A 327 -30.42 29.28 -2.67
CA ILE A 327 -29.01 29.49 -2.36
C ILE A 327 -28.22 28.38 -3.03
N SER A 328 -27.71 28.71 -4.22
CA SER A 328 -26.75 27.87 -4.91
C SER A 328 -25.50 27.75 -4.02
N PRO A 329 -24.82 26.59 -4.00
CA PRO A 329 -23.56 26.40 -3.29
C PRO A 329 -22.41 27.34 -3.75
N SER A 330 -22.68 28.34 -4.60
CA SER A 330 -21.77 29.38 -5.05
C SER A 330 -22.03 30.78 -4.44
N HIS A 331 -23.08 30.99 -3.64
CA HIS A 331 -23.37 32.31 -3.05
C HIS A 331 -22.52 32.57 -1.79
N GLN A 332 -21.66 33.60 -1.86
CA GLN A 332 -20.83 34.16 -0.79
C GLN A 332 -20.27 33.15 0.24
N ILE A 333 -19.58 32.10 -0.22
CA ILE A 333 -18.93 31.21 0.73
C ILE A 333 -17.69 31.88 1.31
N ASN A 334 -17.75 32.22 2.60
CA ASN A 334 -16.59 32.68 3.35
C ASN A 334 -15.54 31.57 3.45
N LYS A 335 -14.36 31.77 2.85
CA LYS A 335 -13.24 30.81 2.85
C LYS A 335 -12.86 30.36 4.27
N LYS A 336 -12.98 31.27 5.26
CA LYS A 336 -12.70 30.97 6.67
C LYS A 336 -13.70 29.97 7.27
N HIS A 337 -14.97 30.04 6.88
CA HIS A 337 -16.01 29.10 7.34
C HIS A 337 -15.78 27.70 6.77
N ILE A 338 -15.42 27.60 5.49
CA ILE A 338 -15.06 26.32 4.86
C ILE A 338 -13.92 25.65 5.63
N LYS A 339 -12.84 26.40 5.91
CA LYS A 339 -11.67 25.88 6.63
C LYS A 339 -12.07 25.28 7.99
N GLY A 340 -12.85 26.00 8.78
CA GLY A 340 -13.35 25.51 10.07
C GLY A 340 -14.26 24.27 9.95
N ILE A 341 -15.10 24.20 8.92
CA ILE A 341 -15.94 23.00 8.66
C ILE A 341 -15.08 21.78 8.35
N ILE A 342 -14.04 21.93 7.54
CA ILE A 342 -13.13 20.82 7.19
C ILE A 342 -12.39 20.33 8.42
N GLU A 343 -11.82 21.26 9.19
CA GLU A 343 -11.12 20.94 10.44
C GLU A 343 -12.06 20.17 11.38
N LEU A 344 -13.33 20.56 11.46
CA LEU A 344 -14.34 19.87 12.24
C LEU A 344 -14.67 18.46 11.73
N ILE A 345 -14.81 18.28 10.41
CA ILE A 345 -15.04 16.97 9.78
C ILE A 345 -13.85 16.05 10.06
N GLN A 346 -12.63 16.56 9.91
CA GLN A 346 -11.39 15.82 10.13
C GLN A 346 -11.24 15.42 11.59
N ASP A 347 -11.35 16.37 12.51
CA ASP A 347 -11.26 16.11 13.94
C ASP A 347 -12.28 15.05 14.37
N THR A 348 -13.53 15.17 13.88
CA THR A 348 -14.58 14.21 14.17
C THR A 348 -14.28 12.83 13.57
N HIS A 349 -13.80 12.75 12.33
CA HIS A 349 -13.39 11.49 11.73
C HIS A 349 -12.24 10.85 12.51
N LEU A 350 -11.21 11.61 12.89
CA LEU A 350 -10.04 11.08 13.60
C LEU A 350 -10.37 10.58 14.99
N ARG A 351 -11.22 11.29 15.72
CA ARG A 351 -11.55 10.91 17.10
C ARG A 351 -12.60 9.83 17.20
N MET A 352 -13.53 9.79 16.24
CA MET A 352 -14.77 9.02 16.41
C MET A 352 -15.03 8.00 15.32
N SER A 353 -14.35 8.06 14.17
CA SER A 353 -14.63 7.10 13.10
C SER A 353 -14.20 5.68 13.48
N TYR A 354 -15.06 4.74 13.09
CA TYR A 354 -14.79 3.31 13.15
C TYR A 354 -13.51 2.96 12.40
N ASP A 355 -13.32 3.58 11.23
CA ASP A 355 -12.22 3.33 10.33
C ASP A 355 -10.83 3.64 10.94
N THR A 356 -10.77 4.60 11.86
CA THR A 356 -9.53 5.07 12.49
C THR A 356 -9.31 4.45 13.86
N ASN A 357 -10.38 4.27 14.65
CA ASN A 357 -10.25 3.93 16.07
C ASN A 357 -10.71 2.51 16.42
N HIS A 358 -11.41 1.82 15.52
CA HIS A 358 -11.94 0.49 15.83
C HIS A 358 -10.91 -0.61 15.55
N TYR A 359 -10.80 -1.58 16.46
CA TYR A 359 -9.84 -2.67 16.42
C TYR A 359 -9.93 -3.50 15.12
N SER A 360 -11.16 -3.77 14.65
CA SER A 360 -11.46 -4.44 13.37
C SER A 360 -10.84 -3.79 12.13
N CYS A 361 -10.36 -2.54 12.22
CA CYS A 361 -9.78 -1.80 11.11
C CYS A 361 -8.24 -1.72 11.17
N LEU A 362 -7.60 -2.19 12.24
CA LEU A 362 -6.14 -2.15 12.37
C LEU A 362 -5.41 -2.92 11.25
N TRP A 363 -6.03 -3.96 10.69
CA TRP A 363 -5.49 -4.69 9.53
C TRP A 363 -5.26 -3.82 8.28
N LYS A 364 -5.93 -2.65 8.18
CA LYS A 364 -5.72 -1.69 7.09
C LYS A 364 -4.29 -1.12 7.07
N ASN A 365 -3.54 -1.29 8.16
CA ASN A 365 -2.12 -0.95 8.29
C ASN A 365 -1.79 0.49 7.86
N ARG A 366 -2.35 1.44 8.60
CA ARG A 366 -2.15 2.86 8.33
C ARG A 366 -0.72 3.29 8.62
N MET A 367 -0.30 4.39 8.00
CA MET A 367 0.93 5.08 8.35
C MET A 367 0.71 5.91 9.61
N SER A 368 1.72 5.91 10.47
CA SER A 368 1.75 6.69 11.69
C SER A 368 2.23 8.12 11.43
N THR A 369 2.12 8.96 12.45
CA THR A 369 2.71 10.30 12.49
C THR A 369 4.23 10.28 12.32
N GLU A 370 4.89 9.19 12.69
CA GLU A 370 6.34 8.97 12.58
C GLU A 370 6.78 8.39 11.22
N GLY A 371 5.86 8.24 10.25
CA GLY A 371 6.15 7.66 8.93
C GLY A 371 6.29 6.13 8.93
N ARG A 372 6.08 5.47 10.08
CA ARG A 372 6.11 4.01 10.23
C ARG A 372 4.72 3.41 10.08
N LEU A 373 4.61 2.12 9.74
CA LEU A 373 3.32 1.45 9.66
C LEU A 373 2.80 1.08 11.05
N ILE A 374 1.50 1.25 11.34
CA ILE A 374 0.91 0.95 12.65
C ILE A 374 1.14 -0.51 13.06
N LEU A 375 1.06 -1.43 12.09
CA LEU A 375 1.34 -2.84 12.38
C LEU A 375 2.82 -3.10 12.72
N GLU A 376 3.77 -2.24 12.33
CA GLU A 376 5.18 -2.34 12.76
C GLU A 376 5.34 -1.89 14.21
N ILE A 377 4.67 -0.80 14.60
CA ILE A 377 4.66 -0.31 15.97
C ILE A 377 4.04 -1.37 16.89
N LEU A 378 2.94 -2.00 16.45
CA LEU A 378 2.28 -3.08 17.20
C LEU A 378 3.16 -4.33 17.31
N GLU A 379 3.79 -4.76 16.20
CA GLU A 379 4.70 -5.91 16.21
C GLU A 379 5.90 -5.65 17.14
N GLU A 380 6.51 -4.47 17.09
CA GLU A 380 7.62 -4.09 17.97
C GLU A 380 7.23 -4.13 19.45
N ASN A 381 6.08 -3.58 19.81
CA ASN A 381 5.61 -3.58 21.20
C ASN A 381 5.23 -4.98 21.69
N ILE A 382 4.69 -5.84 20.82
CA ILE A 382 4.47 -7.27 21.14
C ILE A 382 5.79 -7.97 21.52
N HIS A 383 6.91 -7.61 20.90
CA HIS A 383 8.22 -8.20 21.21
C HIS A 383 8.86 -7.62 22.46
N LYS A 384 8.63 -6.33 22.75
CA LYS A 384 9.26 -5.60 23.86
C LYS A 384 8.51 -5.70 25.18
N ASP A 385 7.18 -5.60 25.16
CA ASP A 385 6.34 -5.54 26.36
C ASP A 385 5.53 -6.82 26.53
N LYS A 386 5.86 -7.58 27.58
CA LYS A 386 5.21 -8.84 27.95
C LYS A 386 3.76 -8.67 28.40
N VAL A 387 3.41 -7.55 29.02
CA VAL A 387 2.03 -7.24 29.41
C VAL A 387 1.21 -6.95 28.16
N PHE A 388 1.73 -6.10 27.26
CA PHE A 388 1.09 -5.82 25.98
C PHE A 388 0.96 -7.07 25.11
N GLN A 389 1.98 -7.94 25.10
CA GLN A 389 1.92 -9.26 24.44
C GLN A 389 0.72 -10.09 24.94
N CYS A 390 0.49 -10.16 26.26
CA CYS A 390 -0.68 -10.83 26.82
C CYS A 390 -2.00 -10.15 26.41
N ILE A 391 -2.06 -8.82 26.42
CA ILE A 391 -3.25 -8.07 25.98
C ILE A 391 -3.58 -8.40 24.52
N CYS A 392 -2.59 -8.40 23.62
CA CYS A 392 -2.77 -8.78 22.22
C CYS A 392 -3.18 -10.25 22.05
N ALA A 393 -2.69 -11.16 22.90
CA ALA A 393 -3.10 -12.55 22.89
C ALA A 393 -4.59 -12.72 23.26
N ILE A 394 -5.08 -11.96 24.24
CA ILE A 394 -6.52 -11.94 24.59
C ILE A 394 -7.34 -11.27 23.49
N ALA A 395 -6.90 -10.13 22.95
CA ALA A 395 -7.62 -9.38 21.93
C ALA A 395 -7.86 -10.19 20.65
N SER A 396 -6.93 -11.09 20.30
CA SER A 396 -6.94 -11.92 19.09
C SER A 396 -7.74 -13.22 19.21
N ILE A 397 -8.37 -13.51 20.36
CA ILE A 397 -9.23 -14.69 20.53
C ILE A 397 -10.46 -14.57 19.59
N ASN A 398 -10.65 -15.61 18.78
CA ASN A 398 -11.76 -15.74 17.82
C ASN A 398 -12.96 -16.54 18.36
N LYS A 399 -12.80 -17.23 19.51
CA LYS A 399 -13.90 -17.97 20.15
C LYS A 399 -14.71 -16.99 20.99
N HIS A 400 -16.03 -17.17 21.05
CA HIS A 400 -17.02 -16.35 21.78
C HIS A 400 -17.59 -15.15 21.03
N ASN A 401 -18.46 -15.39 20.04
CA ASN A 401 -19.45 -14.42 19.49
C ASN A 401 -18.96 -13.00 19.15
N THR A 402 -17.66 -12.79 18.98
CA THR A 402 -17.11 -11.50 18.58
C THR A 402 -17.30 -11.33 17.08
N HIS A 403 -17.86 -10.18 16.68
CA HIS A 403 -18.21 -9.83 15.30
C HIS A 403 -17.21 -10.39 14.26
N GLN A 404 -17.71 -11.02 13.19
CA GLN A 404 -16.90 -11.51 12.06
C GLN A 404 -15.94 -10.45 11.49
N THR A 405 -16.24 -9.17 11.74
CA THR A 405 -15.48 -8.00 11.34
C THR A 405 -14.05 -7.97 11.90
N ASP A 406 -13.78 -8.59 13.06
CA ASP A 406 -12.45 -8.56 13.70
C ASP A 406 -11.47 -9.61 13.16
N SER A 407 -11.96 -10.59 12.41
CA SER A 407 -11.22 -11.79 11.99
C SER A 407 -9.87 -11.48 11.31
N ARG A 408 -9.82 -10.43 10.48
CA ARG A 408 -8.60 -10.01 9.79
C ARG A 408 -7.54 -9.47 10.75
N THR A 409 -7.92 -8.58 11.67
CA THR A 409 -7.02 -8.06 12.68
C THR A 409 -6.54 -9.18 13.61
N ASN A 410 -7.45 -10.04 14.08
CA ASN A 410 -7.12 -11.19 14.93
C ASN A 410 -6.08 -12.10 14.28
N THR A 411 -6.25 -12.40 12.99
CA THR A 411 -5.31 -13.24 12.22
C THR A 411 -3.92 -12.59 12.14
N ILE A 412 -3.85 -11.29 11.86
CA ILE A 412 -2.59 -10.56 11.77
C ILE A 412 -1.85 -10.56 13.11
N ILE A 413 -2.55 -10.23 14.21
CA ILE A 413 -1.95 -10.19 15.54
C ILE A 413 -1.51 -11.59 15.98
N SER A 414 -2.32 -12.62 15.71
CA SER A 414 -1.94 -14.02 15.98
C SER A 414 -0.65 -14.41 15.26
N HIS A 415 -0.49 -14.01 13.99
CA HIS A 415 0.74 -14.24 13.24
C HIS A 415 1.96 -13.49 13.81
N MET A 416 1.78 -12.29 14.36
CA MET A 416 2.85 -11.56 15.05
C MET A 416 3.27 -12.28 16.34
N LEU A 417 2.29 -12.75 17.13
CA LEU A 417 2.54 -13.49 18.37
C LEU A 417 3.30 -14.80 18.11
N LEU A 418 3.00 -15.49 17.00
CA LEU A 418 3.69 -16.73 16.59
C LEU A 418 5.20 -16.55 16.35
N LYS A 419 5.67 -15.33 16.07
CA LYS A 419 7.09 -15.05 15.81
C LYS A 419 7.89 -14.72 17.07
N VAL A 420 7.25 -14.55 18.21
CA VAL A 420 7.94 -14.20 19.46
C VAL A 420 8.54 -15.45 20.09
N ASP A 421 9.85 -15.44 20.36
CA ASP A 421 10.58 -16.60 20.90
C ASP A 421 10.13 -17.04 22.30
N SER A 422 9.58 -16.11 23.10
CA SER A 422 9.09 -16.35 24.47
C SER A 422 7.62 -15.97 24.60
N GLN A 423 6.74 -16.85 24.11
CA GLN A 423 5.29 -16.70 24.27
C GLN A 423 4.85 -16.99 25.71
N ILE A 424 4.14 -16.04 26.31
CA ILE A 424 3.47 -16.27 27.59
C ILE A 424 2.14 -16.97 27.29
N ASN A 425 1.87 -18.08 27.98
CA ASN A 425 0.62 -18.83 27.82
C ASN A 425 -0.55 -18.16 28.59
N CYS A 426 -0.79 -16.88 28.33
CA CYS A 426 -1.76 -16.08 29.08
C CYS A 426 -3.19 -16.63 28.91
N ILE A 427 -3.52 -17.20 27.74
CA ILE A 427 -4.86 -17.75 27.45
C ILE A 427 -5.15 -18.98 28.33
N HIS A 428 -4.22 -19.92 28.46
CA HIS A 428 -4.43 -21.10 29.30
C HIS A 428 -4.57 -20.72 30.78
N ILE A 429 -3.70 -19.81 31.26
CA ILE A 429 -3.76 -19.30 32.63
C ILE A 429 -5.11 -18.62 32.89
N LEU A 430 -5.60 -17.83 31.93
CA LEU A 430 -6.91 -17.18 32.01
C LEU A 430 -8.05 -18.20 32.12
N MET A 431 -8.07 -19.21 31.26
CA MET A 431 -9.14 -20.21 31.20
C MET A 431 -9.22 -21.06 32.47
N ASN A 432 -8.10 -21.27 33.16
CA ASN A 432 -8.06 -21.97 34.44
C ASN A 432 -8.65 -21.14 35.60
N ASN A 433 -8.70 -19.82 35.46
CA ASN A 433 -9.24 -18.90 36.47
C ASN A 433 -10.72 -18.53 36.21
N VAL A 434 -11.38 -19.16 35.23
CA VAL A 434 -12.81 -19.00 34.98
C VAL A 434 -13.59 -19.88 35.97
N ASP A 435 -14.45 -19.26 36.76
CA ASP A 435 -15.36 -19.99 37.64
C ASP A 435 -16.31 -20.86 36.80
N LYS A 436 -16.31 -22.16 37.06
CA LYS A 436 -17.07 -23.15 36.25
C LYS A 436 -18.59 -23.00 36.39
N ASN A 437 -19.07 -22.38 37.46
CA ASN A 437 -20.48 -22.23 37.75
C ASN A 437 -21.03 -20.92 37.18
N THR A 438 -20.26 -19.84 37.22
CA THR A 438 -20.71 -18.51 36.77
C THR A 438 -20.17 -18.11 35.40
N GLY A 439 -19.09 -18.74 34.93
CA GLY A 439 -18.40 -18.34 33.70
C GLY A 439 -17.67 -17.00 33.81
N LEU A 440 -17.47 -16.50 35.04
CA LEU A 440 -16.81 -15.22 35.33
C LEU A 440 -15.41 -15.45 35.91
N ILE A 441 -14.55 -14.45 35.74
CA ILE A 441 -13.25 -14.36 36.38
C ILE A 441 -13.37 -13.33 37.49
N TYR A 442 -13.00 -13.71 38.71
CA TYR A 442 -13.07 -12.88 39.91
C TYR A 442 -11.68 -12.38 40.28
N ARG A 443 -11.54 -11.07 40.46
CA ARG A 443 -10.26 -10.40 40.75
C ARG A 443 -9.65 -10.86 42.07
N ASP A 444 -10.48 -11.06 43.09
CA ASP A 444 -10.11 -11.49 44.44
C ASP A 444 -9.76 -12.99 44.53
N LYS A 445 -10.07 -13.77 43.48
CA LYS A 445 -9.80 -15.21 43.40
C LYS A 445 -8.77 -15.57 42.33
N LEU A 446 -7.99 -14.59 41.85
CA LEU A 446 -6.97 -14.81 40.84
C LEU A 446 -5.78 -15.58 41.42
N GLU A 447 -5.63 -16.84 41.00
CA GLU A 447 -4.43 -17.65 41.28
C GLU A 447 -3.52 -17.60 40.05
N VAL A 448 -2.72 -16.54 39.96
CA VAL A 448 -1.85 -16.26 38.80
C VAL A 448 -0.42 -15.97 39.26
N ASP A 449 0.48 -16.95 39.07
CA ASP A 449 1.90 -16.80 39.42
C ASP A 449 2.69 -15.91 38.44
N ASN A 450 2.17 -15.73 37.23
CA ASN A 450 2.85 -14.93 36.21
C ASN A 450 2.52 -13.44 36.37
N ILE A 451 3.50 -12.65 36.80
CA ILE A 451 3.33 -11.21 37.06
C ILE A 451 2.85 -10.41 35.84
N HIS A 452 3.22 -10.81 34.61
CA HIS A 452 2.75 -10.11 33.41
C HIS A 452 1.28 -10.39 33.13
N VAL A 453 0.80 -11.62 33.38
CA VAL A 453 -0.61 -11.97 33.26
C VAL A 453 -1.43 -11.27 34.34
N LEU A 454 -0.94 -11.21 35.58
CA LEU A 454 -1.58 -10.48 36.66
C LEU A 454 -1.71 -8.99 36.35
N ASN A 455 -0.63 -8.35 35.89
CA ASN A 455 -0.65 -6.94 35.49
C ASN A 455 -1.60 -6.69 34.32
N MET A 456 -1.62 -7.58 33.31
CA MET A 456 -2.59 -7.52 32.21
C MET A 456 -4.03 -7.56 32.73
N LEU A 457 -4.35 -8.47 33.65
CA LEU A 457 -5.68 -8.57 34.24
C LEU A 457 -6.05 -7.32 35.05
N HIS A 458 -5.11 -6.75 35.81
CA HIS A 458 -5.36 -5.49 36.51
C HIS A 458 -5.71 -4.34 35.56
N ILE A 459 -5.00 -4.23 34.42
CA ILE A 459 -5.29 -3.25 33.38
C ILE A 459 -6.69 -3.49 32.78
N LEU A 460 -7.01 -4.73 32.40
CA LEU A 460 -8.25 -5.04 31.69
C LEU A 460 -9.50 -5.07 32.59
N PHE A 461 -9.38 -5.34 33.90
CA PHE A 461 -10.54 -5.31 34.80
C PHE A 461 -11.06 -3.89 35.05
N ASN A 462 -10.27 -2.85 34.81
CA ASN A 462 -10.67 -1.43 34.87
C ASN A 462 -11.63 -1.08 36.03
N LYS A 463 -11.15 -1.29 37.27
CA LYS A 463 -11.86 -1.07 38.55
C LYS A 463 -13.03 -2.01 38.87
N GLU A 464 -13.39 -2.93 38.00
CA GLU A 464 -14.37 -3.96 38.32
C GLU A 464 -13.75 -5.13 39.09
N ASP A 465 -14.58 -5.83 39.86
CA ASP A 465 -14.18 -6.97 40.68
C ASP A 465 -14.36 -8.31 39.95
N GLN A 466 -15.16 -8.36 38.89
CA GLN A 466 -15.41 -9.56 38.09
C GLN A 466 -15.59 -9.22 36.62
N CYS A 467 -15.22 -10.13 35.73
CA CYS A 467 -15.35 -9.94 34.29
C CYS A 467 -15.63 -11.26 33.58
N SER A 468 -16.43 -11.24 32.51
CA SER A 468 -16.61 -12.41 31.63
C SER A 468 -15.52 -12.45 30.55
N ILE A 469 -15.27 -13.61 29.95
CA ILE A 469 -14.31 -13.73 28.83
C ILE A 469 -14.63 -12.78 27.67
N PRO A 470 -15.88 -12.68 27.17
CA PRO A 470 -16.21 -11.74 26.09
C PRO A 470 -15.91 -10.28 26.45
N GLU A 471 -16.20 -9.88 27.68
CA GLU A 471 -15.95 -8.51 28.15
C GLU A 471 -14.46 -8.23 28.28
N LEU A 472 -13.67 -9.20 28.75
CA LEU A 472 -12.22 -9.10 28.78
C LEU A 472 -11.61 -8.97 27.37
N ILE A 473 -12.12 -9.73 26.40
CA ILE A 473 -11.73 -9.63 24.99
C ILE A 473 -12.06 -8.24 24.43
N LYS A 474 -13.26 -7.72 24.72
CA LYS A 474 -13.69 -6.37 24.32
C LYS A 474 -12.73 -5.31 24.86
N ARG A 475 -12.42 -5.34 26.16
CA ARG A 475 -11.49 -4.40 26.81
C ARG A 475 -10.07 -4.53 26.28
N ALA A 476 -9.60 -5.74 26.00
CA ALA A 476 -8.30 -5.95 25.38
C ALA A 476 -8.22 -5.29 23.99
N ARG A 477 -9.28 -5.42 23.19
CA ARG A 477 -9.36 -4.78 21.86
C ARG A 477 -9.42 -3.27 21.95
N GLU A 478 -10.21 -2.73 22.88
CA GLU A 478 -10.25 -1.29 23.18
C GLU A 478 -8.87 -0.77 23.60
N HIS A 479 -8.15 -1.52 24.44
CA HIS A 479 -6.80 -1.17 24.86
C HIS A 479 -5.81 -1.13 23.68
N VAL A 480 -5.82 -2.15 22.81
CA VAL A 480 -4.97 -2.18 21.60
C VAL A 480 -5.33 -1.02 20.66
N SER A 481 -6.62 -0.76 20.44
CA SER A 481 -7.09 0.38 19.65
C SER A 481 -6.61 1.71 20.22
N HIS A 482 -6.74 1.92 21.53
CA HIS A 482 -6.32 3.14 22.21
C HIS A 482 -4.81 3.35 22.11
N PHE A 483 -4.03 2.28 22.30
CA PHE A 483 -2.59 2.29 22.10
C PHE A 483 -2.24 2.74 20.67
N CYS A 484 -2.86 2.15 19.65
CA CYS A 484 -2.60 2.51 18.25
C CYS A 484 -3.07 3.92 17.89
N ALA A 485 -4.18 4.40 18.48
CA ALA A 485 -4.78 5.69 18.16
C ALA A 485 -3.80 6.87 18.35
N GLN A 486 -2.89 6.78 19.32
CA GLN A 486 -1.89 7.82 19.59
C GLN A 486 -0.89 8.01 18.44
N TYR A 487 -0.69 6.97 17.63
CA TYR A 487 0.22 6.99 16.48
C TYR A 487 -0.51 7.28 15.17
N MET A 488 -1.85 7.24 15.13
CA MET A 488 -2.61 7.36 13.88
C MET A 488 -2.48 8.75 13.27
N ARG A 489 -1.97 8.82 12.03
CA ARG A 489 -1.92 10.07 11.27
C ARG A 489 -3.25 10.34 10.58
N SER A 490 -3.65 11.61 10.54
CA SER A 490 -4.73 12.07 9.69
C SER A 490 -4.29 12.18 8.25
N TYR A 491 -4.77 11.28 7.41
CA TYR A 491 -4.61 11.37 5.97
C TYR A 491 -5.69 10.58 5.26
N ILE A 492 -5.93 10.93 4.01
CA ILE A 492 -6.62 10.05 3.08
C ILE A 492 -5.64 9.38 2.14
N THR A 493 -5.97 8.14 1.83
CA THR A 493 -5.29 7.43 0.76
C THR A 493 -5.92 7.84 -0.56
N ARG A 494 -5.13 8.48 -1.42
CA ARG A 494 -5.49 8.74 -2.81
C ARG A 494 -4.80 7.73 -3.70
N THR A 495 -5.37 7.54 -4.88
CA THR A 495 -4.87 6.57 -5.85
C THR A 495 -4.80 7.21 -7.22
N ILE A 496 -3.69 7.01 -7.91
CA ILE A 496 -3.51 7.41 -9.30
C ILE A 496 -3.19 6.15 -10.09
N SER A 497 -3.84 6.00 -11.22
CA SER A 497 -3.51 5.01 -12.24
C SER A 497 -2.97 5.75 -13.46
N MET A 498 -1.88 5.26 -14.03
CA MET A 498 -1.29 5.83 -15.23
C MET A 498 -0.75 4.73 -16.13
N ASP A 499 -0.87 4.97 -17.44
CA ASP A 499 -0.20 4.20 -18.48
C ASP A 499 1.11 4.90 -18.82
N LEU A 500 2.19 4.14 -18.81
CA LEU A 500 3.55 4.63 -19.00
C LEU A 500 4.23 3.86 -20.13
N ASP A 501 4.94 4.59 -20.97
CA ASP A 501 5.73 3.99 -22.04
C ASP A 501 7.08 3.53 -21.51
N VAL A 502 7.34 2.23 -21.69
CA VAL A 502 8.63 1.63 -21.33
C VAL A 502 9.65 1.87 -22.45
N ASP A 503 10.81 2.39 -22.08
CA ASP A 503 11.97 2.49 -22.96
C ASP A 503 12.71 1.15 -23.00
N ASN A 504 13.12 0.66 -21.83
CA ASN A 504 13.87 -0.57 -21.72
C ASN A 504 13.64 -1.28 -20.37
N ILE A 505 13.98 -2.57 -20.35
CA ILE A 505 13.97 -3.40 -19.14
C ILE A 505 15.34 -4.04 -19.00
N THR A 506 15.93 -3.82 -17.83
CA THR A 506 17.31 -4.18 -17.54
C THR A 506 17.40 -5.01 -16.27
N LEU A 507 18.27 -6.02 -16.26
CA LEU A 507 18.65 -6.71 -15.03
C LEU A 507 19.74 -5.91 -14.30
N LEU A 508 19.40 -5.34 -13.14
CA LEU A 508 20.35 -4.66 -12.28
C LEU A 508 21.06 -5.70 -11.39
N SER A 509 22.35 -5.90 -11.63
CA SER A 509 23.19 -6.77 -10.79
C SER A 509 23.73 -6.00 -9.59
N PRO A 510 24.01 -6.66 -8.45
CA PRO A 510 24.70 -6.01 -7.33
C PRO A 510 26.06 -5.49 -7.80
N GLN A 511 26.64 -4.55 -7.05
CA GLN A 511 28.00 -4.10 -7.36
C GLN A 511 28.93 -5.31 -7.21
N GLU A 512 29.73 -5.61 -8.23
CA GLU A 512 30.83 -6.55 -8.07
C GLU A 512 31.74 -5.96 -6.99
N GLN A 513 31.75 -6.58 -5.82
CA GLN A 513 32.85 -6.34 -4.89
C GLN A 513 34.09 -6.77 -5.66
N GLU A 514 34.96 -5.82 -5.98
CA GLU A 514 36.33 -6.14 -6.30
C GLU A 514 36.79 -7.10 -5.20
N LYS A 515 36.98 -8.37 -5.56
CA LYS A 515 37.70 -9.28 -4.69
C LYS A 515 39.04 -8.59 -4.50
N SER A 516 39.24 -8.01 -3.31
CA SER A 516 40.56 -7.69 -2.78
C SER A 516 41.44 -8.85 -3.20
N ALA A 517 42.40 -8.57 -4.08
CA ALA A 517 43.41 -9.54 -4.44
C ALA A 517 44.00 -10.02 -3.11
N GLU A 518 43.80 -11.31 -2.79
CA GLU A 518 44.65 -11.97 -1.82
C GLU A 518 46.08 -11.61 -2.23
N PRO A 519 46.90 -11.04 -1.32
CA PRO A 519 48.25 -10.69 -1.69
C PRO A 519 48.91 -11.97 -2.16
N SER A 520 49.30 -11.99 -3.44
CA SER A 520 50.15 -13.01 -4.00
C SER A 520 51.35 -13.10 -3.09
N THR A 521 51.43 -14.20 -2.35
CA THR A 521 52.62 -14.55 -1.60
C THR A 521 53.66 -14.88 -2.66
N ASN A 522 54.39 -13.86 -3.11
CA ASN A 522 55.63 -14.04 -3.84
C ASN A 522 56.57 -14.77 -2.90
N ILE A 523 56.59 -16.09 -3.02
CA ILE A 523 57.69 -16.92 -2.54
C ILE A 523 58.88 -16.56 -3.41
N THR A 524 59.54 -15.47 -3.06
CA THR A 524 60.89 -15.20 -3.51
C THR A 524 61.79 -16.16 -2.76
N THR A 525 62.20 -17.23 -3.43
CA THR A 525 63.30 -18.09 -2.98
C THR A 525 64.58 -17.27 -2.90
N ASN A 526 64.84 -16.67 -1.73
CA ASN A 526 66.19 -16.29 -1.31
C ASN A 526 66.84 -17.50 -0.65
N ARG A 527 67.41 -18.38 -1.48
CA ARG A 527 68.61 -19.13 -1.10
C ARG A 527 69.76 -18.12 -1.09
N ASP A 528 70.62 -18.26 -0.10
CA ASP A 528 71.87 -17.52 0.09
C ASP A 528 71.72 -16.15 0.78
N ASN A 529 71.57 -16.23 2.10
CA ASN A 529 72.51 -15.56 3.01
C ASN A 529 72.39 -16.14 4.43
N ASN A 530 73.20 -17.18 4.66
CA ASN A 530 74.05 -17.36 5.83
C ASN A 530 73.49 -16.98 7.21
N GLN A 531 73.35 -17.98 8.10
CA GLN A 531 74.47 -18.32 8.98
C GLN A 531 75.04 -17.10 9.72
N GLN A 532 74.20 -16.33 10.43
CA GLN A 532 74.72 -15.29 11.34
C GLN A 532 73.82 -14.93 12.54
N ARG A 533 72.87 -15.79 12.93
CA ARG A 533 72.04 -15.58 14.14
C ARG A 533 72.06 -16.70 15.18
N HIS A 534 72.96 -17.68 15.04
CA HIS A 534 73.08 -18.79 15.99
C HIS A 534 74.34 -18.74 16.88
N LEU A 535 75.01 -17.59 16.99
CA LEU A 535 76.28 -17.46 17.74
C LEU A 535 76.37 -16.27 18.71
N LEU A 536 75.28 -15.59 19.05
CA LEU A 536 75.30 -14.47 20.02
C LEU A 536 74.18 -14.58 21.08
N THR A 537 73.94 -15.80 21.56
CA THR A 537 73.17 -16.01 22.79
C THR A 537 73.75 -17.15 23.61
N GLN A 538 75.08 -17.15 23.75
CA GLN A 538 75.79 -17.66 24.91
C GLN A 538 76.98 -16.72 25.15
N GLN A 539 77.15 -16.28 26.40
CA GLN A 539 78.12 -15.30 26.91
C GLN A 539 77.68 -13.82 26.86
N SER A 540 76.86 -13.38 27.82
CA SER A 540 77.34 -12.59 28.96
C SER A 540 76.17 -11.93 29.72
N ALA A 541 76.11 -12.22 31.03
CA ALA A 541 75.25 -11.69 32.10
C ALA A 541 73.78 -12.13 32.11
#